data_AF-A0A542AYF4-F1
#
_entry.id   AF-A0A542AYF4-F1
#
_cell.length_a   1.000
_cell.length_b   1.000
_cell.length_c   1.000
_cell.angle_alpha   90.00
_cell.angle_beta   90.00
_cell.angle_gamma   90.00
#
_symmetry.space_group_name_H-M   'P 1'
#
loop_
_entity.id
_entity.type
_entity.pdbx_description
1 polymer ?
#
loop_
_entity_poly.entity_id
_entity_poly.type
_entity_poly.pdbx_seq_one_letter_code
_entity_poly.pdbx_strand_id
1 'polypeptide(L)'
;MATKGNNLSEYDKNTIPNAKDFRFGIVVSEWNEEITQGLFQGAFDAWIENGVQKENIVRWNVPGSFELIYGCKKMQERFEMLDAIVAVGNVIQGETKHFDFVCDGVTQGIKDLNLQSDIPVIFCVLTDNNIEQSRARSGGEHGNKGTEAAIAAIKMAQLRKDAKFYKG
;
A
#
# COMPACT_ATOMS: atom_id res chain seq x y z
N MET A 1 5.99 -9.59 -5.47
CA MET A 1 6.24 -9.22 -6.88
C MET A 1 5.38 -10.08 -7.79
N ALA A 2 4.66 -9.49 -8.77
CA ALA A 2 3.79 -10.25 -9.66
C ALA A 2 4.63 -11.04 -10.68
N THR A 3 4.94 -12.29 -10.38
CA THR A 3 5.48 -13.25 -11.35
C THR A 3 4.34 -13.92 -12.11
N LYS A 4 4.55 -14.19 -13.40
CA LYS A 4 3.58 -14.89 -14.26
C LYS A 4 3.13 -16.20 -13.59
N GLY A 5 1.84 -16.33 -13.30
CA GLY A 5 1.25 -17.52 -12.66
C GLY A 5 0.90 -17.41 -11.17
N ASN A 6 1.20 -16.30 -10.50
CA ASN A 6 0.82 -16.09 -9.09
C ASN A 6 -0.40 -15.17 -8.97
N ASN A 7 -1.43 -15.63 -8.26
CA ASN A 7 -2.58 -14.81 -7.88
C ASN A 7 -2.20 -13.90 -6.70
N LEU A 8 -2.39 -12.59 -6.87
CA LEU A 8 -1.97 -11.57 -5.89
C LEU A 8 -2.83 -11.55 -4.63
N SER A 9 -4.00 -12.19 -4.67
CA SER A 9 -4.90 -12.33 -3.52
C SER A 9 -4.66 -13.61 -2.73
N GLU A 10 -3.82 -14.53 -3.23
CA GLU A 10 -3.50 -15.77 -2.52
C GLU A 10 -2.29 -15.58 -1.59
N TYR A 11 -2.46 -15.98 -0.33
CA TYR A 11 -1.41 -16.01 0.67
C TYR A 11 -1.69 -17.09 1.72
N ASP A 12 -0.64 -17.67 2.29
CA ASP A 12 -0.78 -18.63 3.39
C ASP A 12 -1.10 -17.89 4.69
N LYS A 13 -2.34 -18.01 5.15
CA LYS A 13 -2.85 -17.41 6.40
C LYS A 13 -2.04 -17.85 7.63
N ASN A 14 -1.41 -19.02 7.61
CA ASN A 14 -0.59 -19.51 8.72
C ASN A 14 0.74 -18.74 8.86
N THR A 15 1.17 -18.04 7.80
CA THR A 15 2.40 -17.23 7.80
C THR A 15 2.15 -15.77 8.17
N ILE A 16 0.90 -15.39 8.43
CA ILE A 16 0.52 -14.00 8.71
C ILE A 16 0.51 -13.78 10.23
N PRO A 17 1.26 -12.78 10.74
CA PRO A 17 1.20 -12.40 12.14
C PRO A 17 -0.23 -12.02 12.57
N ASN A 18 -0.51 -12.17 13.87
CA ASN A 18 -1.79 -11.68 14.42
C ASN A 18 -1.85 -10.15 14.31
N ALA A 19 -2.77 -9.66 13.47
CA ALA A 19 -2.90 -8.24 13.14
C ALA A 19 -3.97 -7.50 13.95
N LYS A 20 -4.62 -8.15 14.92
CA LYS A 20 -5.80 -7.62 15.64
C LYS A 20 -5.59 -6.24 16.28
N ASP A 21 -4.38 -6.04 16.81
CA ASP A 21 -4.01 -4.82 17.54
C ASP A 21 -3.20 -3.83 16.69
N PHE A 22 -2.94 -4.17 15.42
CA PHE A 22 -2.23 -3.27 14.51
C PHE A 22 -3.14 -2.14 14.01
N ARG A 23 -2.51 -0.98 13.78
CA ARG A 23 -3.13 0.23 13.24
C ARG A 23 -2.50 0.58 11.90
N PHE A 24 -3.34 0.75 10.89
CA PHE A 24 -2.88 1.00 9.54
C PHE A 24 -3.39 2.33 9.00
N GLY A 25 -2.47 3.04 8.36
CA GLY A 25 -2.80 4.16 7.49
C GLY A 25 -2.93 3.70 6.04
N ILE A 26 -3.82 4.31 5.28
CA ILE A 26 -3.89 4.12 3.83
C ILE A 26 -4.13 5.47 3.15
N VAL A 27 -3.26 5.84 2.22
CA VAL A 27 -3.36 7.08 1.45
C VAL A 27 -3.64 6.69 0.01
N VAL A 28 -4.76 7.15 -0.54
CA VAL A 28 -5.28 6.72 -1.85
C VAL A 28 -5.31 7.89 -2.82
N SER A 29 -4.70 7.73 -4.00
CA SER A 29 -4.84 8.73 -5.04
C SER A 29 -6.22 8.67 -5.71
N GLU A 30 -6.82 9.82 -6.00
CA GLU A 30 -8.13 9.93 -6.66
C GLU A 30 -8.04 9.69 -8.17
N TRP A 31 -6.85 9.88 -8.76
CA TRP A 31 -6.63 9.56 -10.16
C TRP A 31 -6.77 8.06 -10.45
N ASN A 32 -7.46 7.71 -11.54
CA ASN A 32 -7.85 6.33 -11.92
C ASN A 32 -8.71 5.63 -10.84
N GLU A 33 -9.77 6.31 -10.38
CA GLU A 33 -10.62 5.88 -9.26
C GLU A 33 -11.09 4.42 -9.34
N GLU A 34 -11.53 3.93 -10.50
CA GLU A 34 -11.93 2.53 -10.68
C GLU A 34 -10.85 1.56 -10.16
N ILE A 35 -9.58 1.85 -10.49
CA ILE A 35 -8.44 1.02 -10.13
C ILE A 35 -8.05 1.26 -8.67
N THR A 36 -7.92 2.52 -8.25
CA THR A 36 -7.41 2.84 -6.91
C THR A 36 -8.39 2.47 -5.81
N GLN A 37 -9.70 2.52 -6.07
CA GLN A 37 -10.72 2.00 -5.15
C GLN A 37 -10.70 0.46 -5.12
N GLY A 38 -10.49 -0.20 -6.25
CA GLY A 38 -10.30 -1.66 -6.28
C GLY A 38 -9.10 -2.12 -5.44
N LEU A 39 -7.98 -1.41 -5.55
CA LEU A 39 -6.79 -1.63 -4.72
C LEU A 39 -7.06 -1.34 -3.24
N PHE A 40 -7.68 -0.19 -2.93
CA PHE A 40 -8.05 0.14 -1.56
C PHE A 40 -8.95 -0.94 -0.93
N GLN A 41 -9.97 -1.39 -1.66
CA GLN A 41 -10.92 -2.38 -1.19
C GLN A 41 -10.23 -3.72 -0.94
N GLY A 42 -9.35 -4.17 -1.85
CA GLY A 42 -8.57 -5.39 -1.66
C GLY A 42 -7.61 -5.32 -0.46
N ALA A 43 -7.06 -4.14 -0.16
CA ALA A 43 -6.25 -3.92 1.03
C ALA A 43 -7.10 -3.94 2.32
N PHE A 44 -8.24 -3.24 2.30
CA PHE A 44 -9.17 -3.18 3.42
C PHE A 44 -9.72 -4.56 3.77
N ASP A 45 -10.23 -5.31 2.79
CA ASP A 45 -10.79 -6.64 3.00
C ASP A 45 -9.74 -7.61 3.55
N ALA A 46 -8.51 -7.57 3.02
CA ALA A 46 -7.41 -8.38 3.53
C ALA A 46 -7.09 -8.05 5.00
N TRP A 47 -7.12 -6.78 5.41
CA TRP A 47 -6.94 -6.42 6.81
C TRP A 47 -8.07 -6.95 7.69
N ILE A 48 -9.33 -6.78 7.28
CA ILE A 48 -10.48 -7.28 8.03
C ILE A 48 -10.43 -8.81 8.16
N GLU A 49 -10.10 -9.52 7.08
CA GLU A 49 -9.97 -10.98 7.08
C GLU A 49 -8.84 -11.49 7.99
N ASN A 50 -7.82 -10.68 8.24
CA ASN A 50 -6.73 -10.99 9.17
C ASN A 50 -6.96 -10.40 10.58
N GLY A 51 -8.19 -9.97 10.87
CA GLY A 51 -8.64 -9.60 12.22
C GLY A 51 -8.32 -8.17 12.64
N VAL A 52 -7.82 -7.32 11.74
CA VAL A 52 -7.64 -5.88 12.01
C VAL A 52 -9.00 -5.25 12.30
N GLN A 53 -9.08 -4.45 13.35
CA GLN A 53 -10.30 -3.73 13.70
C GLN A 53 -10.51 -2.55 12.75
N LYS A 54 -11.75 -2.34 12.30
CA LYS A 54 -12.08 -1.26 11.35
C LYS A 54 -11.67 0.12 11.88
N GLU A 55 -11.79 0.33 13.18
CA GLU A 55 -11.47 1.58 13.87
C GLU A 55 -9.95 1.84 13.93
N ASN A 56 -9.14 0.81 13.70
CA ASN A 56 -7.68 0.90 13.61
C ASN A 56 -7.19 1.23 12.19
N ILE A 57 -8.09 1.43 11.23
CA ILE A 57 -7.76 1.76 9.84
C ILE A 57 -8.15 3.21 9.56
N VAL A 58 -7.17 4.04 9.22
CA VAL A 58 -7.40 5.44 8.81
C VAL A 58 -7.09 5.61 7.32
N ARG A 59 -8.05 6.17 6.57
CA ARG A 59 -7.90 6.49 5.14
C ARG A 59 -7.80 7.99 4.93
N TRP A 60 -6.84 8.42 4.12
CA TRP A 60 -6.82 9.73 3.48
C TRP A 60 -6.84 9.59 1.95
N ASN A 61 -7.39 10.60 1.27
CA ASN A 61 -7.31 10.73 -0.18
C ASN A 61 -6.38 11.88 -0.56
N VAL A 62 -5.71 11.74 -1.70
CA VAL A 62 -4.89 12.78 -2.32
C VAL A 62 -5.23 12.89 -3.81
N PRO A 63 -5.05 14.06 -4.46
CA PRO A 63 -5.48 14.25 -5.84
C PRO A 63 -4.82 13.29 -6.85
N GLY A 64 -3.50 13.06 -6.72
CA GLY A 64 -2.71 12.27 -7.65
C GLY A 64 -1.67 11.39 -6.97
N SER A 65 -1.01 10.53 -7.75
CA SER A 65 0.01 9.63 -7.23
C SER A 65 1.25 10.37 -6.71
N PHE A 66 1.58 11.55 -7.26
CA PHE A 66 2.71 12.35 -6.78
C PHE A 66 2.49 12.87 -5.35
N GLU A 67 1.27 13.26 -5.02
CA GLU A 67 0.89 13.75 -3.70
C GLU A 67 0.83 12.64 -2.63
N LEU A 68 0.91 11.35 -3.02
CA LEU A 68 1.02 10.25 -2.05
C LEU A 68 2.22 10.44 -1.11
N ILE A 69 3.32 11.00 -1.62
CA ILE A 69 4.53 11.28 -0.83
C ILE A 69 4.18 12.21 0.34
N TYR A 70 3.50 13.32 0.04
CA TYR A 70 3.09 14.30 1.05
C TYR A 70 2.04 13.70 2.01
N GLY A 71 1.03 13.02 1.47
CA GLY A 71 -0.03 12.40 2.27
C GLY A 71 0.53 11.38 3.27
N CYS A 72 1.41 10.48 2.81
CA CYS A 72 2.06 9.51 3.67
C CYS A 72 2.98 10.18 4.71
N LYS A 73 3.78 11.18 4.31
CA LYS A 73 4.62 11.93 5.26
C LYS A 73 3.79 12.56 6.38
N LYS A 74 2.69 13.22 6.02
CA LYS A 74 1.81 13.84 7.01
C LYS A 74 1.11 12.81 7.89
N MET A 75 0.77 11.64 7.35
CA MET A 75 0.18 10.57 8.13
C MET A 75 1.19 10.00 9.15
N GLN A 76 2.47 9.82 8.77
CA GLN A 76 3.55 9.45 9.70
C GLN A 76 3.71 10.47 10.84
N GLU A 77 3.64 11.77 10.53
CA GLU A 77 3.81 12.86 11.52
C GLU A 77 2.59 13.04 12.44
N ARG A 78 1.38 12.77 11.95
CA ARG A 78 0.14 13.02 12.71
C ARG A 78 -0.31 11.82 13.53
N PHE A 79 0.09 10.62 13.16
CA PHE A 79 -0.35 9.38 13.80
C PHE A 79 0.84 8.48 14.14
N GLU A 80 1.57 8.86 15.20
CA GLU A 80 2.70 8.06 15.70
C GLU A 80 2.31 6.64 16.13
N MET A 81 1.01 6.41 16.40
CA MET A 81 0.46 5.12 16.79
C MET A 81 0.28 4.12 15.63
N LEU A 82 0.49 4.53 14.38
CA LEU A 82 0.37 3.63 13.23
C LEU A 82 1.55 2.65 13.20
N ASP A 83 1.25 1.41 12.83
CA ASP A 83 2.23 0.34 12.69
C ASP A 83 2.78 0.25 11.26
N ALA A 84 1.96 0.59 10.26
CA ALA A 84 2.38 0.76 8.87
C ALA A 84 1.40 1.66 8.09
N ILE A 85 1.83 2.16 6.94
CA ILE A 85 1.01 2.92 5.99
C ILE A 85 1.07 2.25 4.61
N VAL A 86 -0.03 2.26 3.86
CA VAL A 86 -0.05 1.82 2.45
C VAL A 86 -0.31 3.03 1.54
N ALA A 87 0.57 3.26 0.57
CA ALA A 87 0.39 4.26 -0.47
C ALA A 87 -0.24 3.61 -1.70
N VAL A 88 -1.50 3.96 -2.02
CA VAL A 88 -2.26 3.39 -3.13
C VAL A 88 -2.33 4.39 -4.27
N GLY A 89 -1.88 3.99 -5.46
CA GLY A 89 -1.99 4.80 -6.65
C GLY A 89 -1.99 3.99 -7.94
N ASN A 90 -2.33 4.65 -9.05
CA ASN A 90 -2.22 4.06 -10.37
C ASN A 90 -1.82 5.12 -11.40
N VAL A 91 -0.73 4.85 -12.11
CA VAL A 91 -0.23 5.66 -13.20
C VAL A 91 -0.22 4.77 -14.44
N ILE A 92 -0.88 5.23 -15.51
CA ILE A 92 -0.98 4.52 -16.78
C ILE A 92 -0.20 5.31 -17.82
N GLN A 93 0.57 4.62 -18.66
CA GLN A 93 1.40 5.27 -19.68
C GLN A 93 0.53 6.07 -20.68
N GLY A 94 0.85 7.36 -20.80
CA GLY A 94 0.30 8.26 -21.81
C GLY A 94 1.30 8.53 -22.93
N GLU A 95 1.11 9.63 -23.66
CA GLU A 95 1.90 9.97 -24.86
C GLU A 95 3.24 10.66 -24.56
N THR A 96 3.45 11.11 -23.32
CA THR A 96 4.61 11.92 -22.94
C THR A 96 5.43 11.26 -21.84
N LYS A 97 6.66 11.76 -21.64
CA LYS A 97 7.55 11.35 -20.54
C LYS A 97 7.00 11.63 -19.13
N HIS A 98 5.83 12.26 -19.00
CA HIS A 98 5.20 12.51 -17.71
C HIS A 98 5.05 11.22 -16.89
N PHE A 99 4.71 10.11 -17.53
CA PHE A 99 4.64 8.79 -16.90
C PHE A 99 5.94 8.43 -16.17
N ASP A 100 7.08 8.51 -16.86
CA ASP A 100 8.38 8.13 -16.31
C ASP A 100 8.75 9.00 -15.10
N PHE A 101 8.55 10.32 -15.20
CA PHE A 101 8.90 11.26 -14.14
C PHE A 101 7.99 11.12 -12.90
N VAL A 102 6.69 10.87 -13.09
CA VAL A 102 5.79 10.61 -11.97
C VAL A 102 6.12 9.28 -11.30
N CYS A 103 6.31 8.21 -12.07
CA CYS A 103 6.63 6.90 -11.52
C CYS A 103 7.96 6.91 -10.75
N ASP A 104 9.01 7.52 -11.31
CA ASP A 104 10.29 7.64 -10.62
C ASP A 104 10.17 8.52 -9.36
N GLY A 105 9.54 9.70 -9.47
CA GLY A 105 9.38 10.61 -8.33
C GLY A 105 8.62 9.98 -7.15
N VAL A 106 7.52 9.27 -7.43
CA VAL A 106 6.74 8.54 -6.40
C VAL A 106 7.53 7.39 -5.80
N THR A 107 8.26 6.63 -6.62
CA THR A 107 9.12 5.53 -6.17
C THR A 107 10.23 6.02 -5.26
N GLN A 108 10.96 7.07 -5.67
CA GLN A 108 12.02 7.67 -4.86
C GLN A 108 11.45 8.29 -3.58
N GLY A 109 10.31 8.99 -3.68
CA GLY A 109 9.67 9.62 -2.52
C GLY A 109 9.25 8.58 -1.47
N ILE A 110 8.58 7.50 -1.85
CA ILE A 110 8.18 6.44 -0.91
C ILE A 110 9.40 5.72 -0.32
N LYS A 111 10.46 5.50 -1.11
CA LYS A 111 11.74 5.01 -0.60
C LYS A 111 12.30 5.95 0.47
N ASP A 112 12.34 7.26 0.21
CA ASP A 112 12.85 8.24 1.17
C ASP A 112 12.00 8.31 2.45
N LEU A 113 10.67 8.15 2.36
CA LEU A 113 9.79 8.09 3.54
C LEU A 113 10.15 6.92 4.47
N ASN A 114 10.54 5.77 3.92
CA ASN A 114 10.97 4.60 4.68
C ASN A 114 12.38 4.78 5.29
N LEU A 115 13.21 5.68 4.76
CA LEU A 115 14.53 6.00 5.33
C LEU A 115 14.44 7.04 6.46
N GLN A 116 13.44 7.92 6.40
CA GLN A 116 13.32 9.08 7.29
C GLN A 116 12.37 8.87 8.48
N SER A 117 11.61 7.78 8.50
CA SER A 117 10.63 7.48 9.54
C SER A 117 10.67 6.00 9.89
N ASP A 118 10.31 5.70 11.13
CA ASP A 118 10.20 4.33 11.65
C ASP A 118 8.89 3.64 11.26
N ILE A 119 7.88 4.39 10.79
CA ILE A 119 6.60 3.81 10.33
C ILE A 119 6.76 3.43 8.84
N PRO A 120 6.77 2.12 8.49
CA PRO A 120 6.97 1.68 7.12
C PRO A 120 5.84 2.12 6.20
N VAL A 121 6.18 2.55 4.99
CA VAL A 121 5.24 2.92 3.92
C VAL A 121 5.34 1.88 2.81
N ILE A 122 4.26 1.13 2.61
CA ILE A 122 4.15 0.08 1.61
C ILE A 122 3.76 0.69 0.26
N PHE A 123 4.52 0.33 -0.77
CA PHE A 123 4.32 0.77 -2.15
C PHE A 123 3.22 -0.06 -2.84
N CYS A 124 2.03 0.50 -2.97
CA CYS A 124 0.90 -0.07 -3.72
C CYS A 124 0.53 0.84 -4.91
N VAL A 125 1.53 1.26 -5.68
CA VAL A 125 1.33 2.08 -6.87
C VAL A 125 1.51 1.21 -8.11
N LEU A 126 0.45 1.10 -8.91
CA LEU A 126 0.48 0.41 -10.19
C LEU A 126 1.06 1.34 -11.27
N THR A 127 2.05 0.85 -12.01
CA THR A 127 2.74 1.56 -13.10
C THR A 127 2.62 0.74 -14.38
N ASP A 128 1.46 0.85 -15.04
CA ASP A 128 1.04 -0.05 -16.11
C ASP A 128 1.01 0.65 -17.47
N ASN A 129 1.13 -0.12 -18.56
CA ASN A 129 1.13 0.42 -19.91
C ASN A 129 -0.28 0.74 -20.43
N ASN A 130 -1.31 0.10 -19.89
CA ASN A 130 -2.70 0.29 -20.28
C ASN A 130 -3.67 -0.05 -19.15
N ILE A 131 -4.93 0.37 -19.31
CA ILE A 131 -5.98 0.17 -18.30
C ILE A 131 -6.29 -1.30 -18.02
N GLU A 132 -6.18 -2.19 -19.01
CA GLU A 132 -6.47 -3.61 -18.81
C GLU A 132 -5.44 -4.28 -17.90
N GLN A 133 -4.18 -3.87 -17.98
CA GLN A 133 -3.15 -4.30 -17.04
C GLN A 133 -3.46 -3.85 -15.61
N SER A 134 -3.98 -2.62 -15.44
CA SER A 134 -4.42 -2.10 -14.15
C SER A 134 -5.59 -2.92 -13.59
N ARG A 135 -6.64 -3.13 -14.41
CA ARG A 135 -7.83 -3.92 -14.04
C ARG A 135 -7.48 -5.34 -13.61
N ALA A 136 -6.59 -5.99 -14.37
CA ALA A 136 -6.12 -7.34 -14.04
C ALA A 136 -5.46 -7.43 -12.66
N ARG A 137 -4.91 -6.32 -12.13
CA ARG A 137 -4.17 -6.24 -10.86
C ARG A 137 -4.95 -5.59 -9.73
N SER A 138 -6.16 -5.07 -9.97
CA SER A 138 -7.00 -4.41 -8.98
C SER A 138 -8.27 -5.21 -8.64
N GLY A 139 -8.16 -6.54 -8.63
CA GLY A 139 -9.28 -7.47 -8.41
C GLY A 139 -9.68 -8.28 -9.64
N GLY A 140 -8.94 -8.17 -10.75
CA GLY A 140 -9.15 -8.93 -11.98
C GLY A 140 -8.40 -10.26 -12.03
N GLU A 141 -8.03 -10.68 -13.24
CA GLU A 141 -7.44 -12.00 -13.53
C GLU A 141 -6.18 -12.33 -12.71
N HIS A 142 -5.38 -11.34 -12.35
CA HIS A 142 -4.16 -11.55 -11.56
C HIS A 142 -4.38 -11.35 -10.06
N GLY A 143 -5.62 -11.15 -9.61
CA GLY A 143 -5.96 -10.83 -8.23
C GLY A 143 -5.80 -9.35 -7.93
N ASN A 144 -5.48 -9.04 -6.67
CA ASN A 144 -5.47 -7.66 -6.19
C ASN A 144 -4.14 -7.26 -5.52
N LYS A 145 -3.44 -6.26 -6.08
CA LYS A 145 -2.21 -5.71 -5.48
C LYS A 145 -2.44 -5.02 -4.14
N GLY A 146 -3.63 -4.50 -3.89
CA GLY A 146 -4.03 -4.00 -2.59
C GLY A 146 -3.97 -5.08 -1.51
N THR A 147 -4.43 -6.30 -1.82
CA THR A 147 -4.32 -7.45 -0.92
C THR A 147 -2.87 -7.78 -0.59
N GLU A 148 -2.00 -7.90 -1.60
CA GLU A 148 -0.55 -8.11 -1.37
C GLU A 148 0.05 -6.99 -0.51
N ALA A 149 -0.32 -5.72 -0.77
CA ALA A 149 0.18 -4.58 0.00
C ALA A 149 -0.30 -4.60 1.45
N ALA A 150 -1.55 -4.97 1.73
CA ALA A 150 -2.06 -5.13 3.08
C ALA A 150 -1.34 -6.24 3.86
N ILE A 151 -1.09 -7.37 3.22
CA ILE A 151 -0.33 -8.47 3.81
C ILE A 151 1.13 -8.06 4.08
N ALA A 152 1.75 -7.35 3.14
CA ALA A 152 3.07 -6.77 3.35
C ALA A 152 3.07 -5.79 4.53
N ALA A 153 2.04 -4.94 4.65
CA ALA A 153 1.88 -4.01 5.77
C ALA A 153 1.82 -4.73 7.12
N ILE A 154 1.06 -5.82 7.24
CA ILE A 154 1.01 -6.65 8.46
C ILE A 154 2.40 -7.19 8.82
N LYS A 155 3.11 -7.75 7.83
CA LYS A 155 4.44 -8.32 8.05
C LYS A 155 5.47 -7.25 8.44
N MET A 156 5.40 -6.07 7.83
CA MET A 156 6.29 -4.95 8.16
C MET A 156 5.96 -4.33 9.53
N ALA A 157 4.68 -4.25 9.90
CA ALA A 157 4.26 -3.86 11.24
C ALA A 157 4.83 -4.79 12.31
N GLN A 158 4.74 -6.11 12.08
CA GLN A 158 5.33 -7.10 12.99
C GLN A 158 6.86 -6.98 13.04
N LEU A 159 7.53 -6.88 11.89
CA LEU A 159 8.99 -6.70 11.83
C LEU A 159 9.44 -5.46 12.63
N ARG A 160 8.73 -4.34 12.49
CA ARG A 160 9.01 -3.12 13.25
C ARG A 160 8.82 -3.32 14.75
N LYS A 161 7.77 -4.04 15.16
CA LYS A 161 7.54 -4.38 16.57
C LYS A 161 8.67 -5.24 17.14
N ASP A 162 9.15 -6.20 16.35
CA ASP A 162 10.23 -7.13 16.73
C ASP A 162 11.62 -6.50 16.65
N ALA A 163 11.81 -5.46 15.83
CA ALA A 163 13.05 -4.70 15.72
C ALA A 163 13.46 -3.96 17.01
N LYS A 164 12.60 -4.00 18.04
CA LYS A 164 12.95 -3.63 19.40
C LYS A 164 13.78 -4.74 20.05
N PHE A 165 15.10 -4.71 19.86
CA PHE A 165 16.01 -5.47 20.72
C PHE A 165 15.72 -5.17 22.19
N TYR A 166 15.76 -6.19 23.06
CA TYR A 166 15.63 -6.11 24.52
C TYR A 166 16.15 -4.78 25.07
N LYS A 167 15.23 -3.88 25.43
CA LYS A 167 15.52 -2.91 26.49
C LYS A 167 15.28 -3.68 27.78
N GLY A 168 16.38 -4.08 28.42
CA GLY A 168 16.36 -4.54 29.81
C GLY A 168 15.72 -3.49 30.72
#